data_AF-A0A447U7Y7-F1
#
_entry.id   AF-A0A447U7Y7-F1
#
_cell.length_a   1.000
_cell.length_b   1.000
_cell.length_c   1.000
_cell.angle_alpha   90.00
_cell.angle_beta   90.00
_cell.angle_gamma   90.00
#
_symmetry.space_group_name_H-M   'P 1'
#
loop_
_entity.id
_entity.type
_entity.pdbx_description
1 polymer ?
#
loop_
_entity_poly.entity_id
_entity_poly.type
_entity_poly.pdbx_seq_one_letter_code
_entity_poly.pdbx_strand_id
1 'polypeptide(L)'
;MSVYKVPLEQNVLEAAQERIMWTLETLPRVCVSFSGGKDSGLMLHLTATLARKMNKKIHVLFIDWEAQFSCTITYIESLREYYADVIERFYWVALPLTTQNSLSQYQPEWQCWQPGTDWVRQPPEDAITDPAFFSFYQHGMTFEQFVRDFADWFSEKRPAAMLVGIRSDESYNRFAAIANSHKLRFADDKPWTTLAPKGHTWYIYPIYDWKTADIWTWFAKTGKTM
;
A
#
# COMPACT_ATOMS: atom_id res chain seq x y z
N MET A 1 23.72 13.63 -14.82
CA MET A 1 22.28 13.95 -14.87
C MET A 1 22.13 15.46 -14.79
N SER A 2 21.33 16.06 -15.67
CA SER A 2 21.03 17.49 -15.65
C SER A 2 20.44 17.89 -14.28
N VAL A 3 20.93 19.00 -13.71
CA VAL A 3 20.38 19.60 -12.47
C VAL A 3 19.07 20.35 -12.77
N TYR A 4 18.74 20.54 -14.05
CA TYR A 4 17.54 21.24 -14.49
C TYR A 4 16.34 20.30 -14.48
N LYS A 5 15.30 20.69 -13.73
CA LYS A 5 13.98 20.06 -13.81
C LYS A 5 13.37 20.36 -15.16
N VAL A 6 12.91 19.32 -15.86
CA VAL A 6 12.14 19.47 -17.09
C VAL A 6 10.68 19.65 -16.67
N PRO A 7 10.05 20.81 -16.92
CA PRO A 7 8.63 20.98 -16.66
C PRO A 7 7.83 20.09 -17.61
N LEU A 8 6.78 19.46 -17.09
CA LEU A 8 5.83 18.68 -17.88
C LEU A 8 4.53 19.48 -18.02
N GLU A 9 3.83 19.33 -19.14
CA GLU A 9 2.50 19.91 -19.38
C GLU A 9 1.39 19.07 -18.73
N GLN A 10 1.66 18.49 -17.56
CA GLN A 10 0.76 17.60 -16.85
C GLN A 10 0.92 17.82 -15.35
N ASN A 11 -0.20 17.92 -14.64
CA ASN A 11 -0.15 18.01 -13.18
C ASN A 11 -0.06 16.63 -12.52
N VAL A 12 0.36 16.60 -11.26
CA VAL A 12 0.58 15.35 -10.52
C VAL A 12 -0.70 14.52 -10.32
N LEU A 13 -1.87 15.16 -10.32
CA LEU A 13 -3.16 14.47 -10.21
C LEU A 13 -3.50 13.71 -11.49
N GLU A 14 -3.39 14.36 -12.63
CA GLU A 14 -3.58 13.75 -13.95
C GLU A 14 -2.59 12.58 -14.14
N ALA A 15 -1.30 12.82 -13.85
CA ALA A 15 -0.27 11.81 -13.97
C ALA A 15 -0.54 10.59 -13.07
N ALA A 16 -0.95 10.79 -11.82
CA ALA A 16 -1.30 9.70 -10.92
C ALA A 16 -2.54 8.93 -11.40
N GLN A 17 -3.56 9.63 -11.90
CA GLN A 17 -4.76 9.00 -12.45
C GLN A 17 -4.43 8.16 -13.68
N GLU A 18 -3.60 8.63 -14.61
CA GLU A 18 -3.15 7.87 -15.78
C GLU A 18 -2.38 6.61 -15.38
N ARG A 19 -1.46 6.71 -14.41
CA ARG A 19 -0.72 5.54 -13.90
C ARG A 19 -1.65 4.50 -13.27
N ILE A 20 -2.68 4.95 -12.55
CA ILE A 20 -3.69 4.07 -11.94
C ILE A 20 -4.59 3.45 -13.01
N MET A 21 -5.10 4.22 -13.96
CA MET A 21 -5.94 3.70 -15.06
C MET A 21 -5.18 2.65 -15.87
N TRP A 22 -3.94 2.95 -16.25
CA TRP A 22 -3.06 1.98 -16.91
C TRP A 22 -2.90 0.69 -16.09
N THR A 23 -2.75 0.81 -14.78
CA THR A 23 -2.63 -0.35 -13.88
C THR A 23 -3.90 -1.20 -13.87
N LEU A 24 -5.07 -0.58 -13.76
CA LEU A 24 -6.39 -1.24 -13.75
C LEU A 24 -6.74 -1.89 -15.09
N GLU A 25 -6.22 -1.37 -16.20
CA GLU A 25 -6.38 -1.95 -17.54
C GLU A 25 -5.42 -3.10 -17.80
N THR A 26 -4.17 -2.94 -17.39
CA THR A 26 -3.08 -3.85 -17.76
C THR A 26 -3.00 -5.06 -16.85
N LEU A 27 -3.26 -4.90 -15.54
CA LEU A 27 -3.06 -5.94 -14.54
C LEU A 27 -4.42 -6.47 -14.05
N PRO A 28 -4.69 -7.78 -14.17
CA PRO A 28 -6.00 -8.35 -13.86
C PRO A 28 -6.32 -8.35 -12.35
N ARG A 29 -5.31 -8.25 -11.50
CA ARG A 29 -5.45 -8.20 -10.04
C ARG A 29 -4.69 -7.02 -9.50
N VAL A 30 -5.40 -6.14 -8.80
CA VAL A 30 -4.84 -4.90 -8.25
C VAL A 30 -5.14 -4.85 -6.77
N CYS A 31 -4.10 -4.79 -5.94
CA CYS A 31 -4.21 -4.62 -4.50
C CYS A 31 -3.58 -3.28 -4.08
N VAL A 32 -4.32 -2.51 -3.28
CA VAL A 32 -3.86 -1.25 -2.71
C VAL A 32 -3.29 -1.53 -1.31
N SER A 33 -2.02 -1.22 -1.09
CA SER A 33 -1.43 -1.22 0.26
C SER A 33 -1.87 0.05 0.98
N PHE A 34 -2.77 -0.11 1.95
CA PHE A 34 -3.36 0.99 2.70
C PHE A 34 -2.89 0.94 4.15
N SER A 35 -2.38 2.06 4.68
CA SER A 35 -1.83 2.14 6.04
C SER A 35 -2.64 3.04 6.98
N GLY A 36 -3.73 3.63 6.50
CA GLY A 36 -4.46 4.68 7.22
C GLY A 36 -3.75 6.04 7.24
N GLY A 37 -2.64 6.21 6.51
CA GLY A 37 -1.91 7.47 6.40
C GLY A 37 -2.40 8.35 5.25
N LYS A 38 -2.01 9.63 5.25
CA LYS A 38 -2.43 10.62 4.24
C LYS A 38 -2.15 10.20 2.79
N ASP A 39 -0.98 9.63 2.53
CA ASP A 39 -0.54 9.31 1.16
C ASP A 39 -1.25 8.05 0.66
N SER A 40 -1.35 7.02 1.50
CA SER A 40 -2.04 5.77 1.17
C SER A 40 -3.56 5.95 1.12
N GLY A 41 -4.13 6.84 1.94
CA GLY A 41 -5.54 7.25 1.89
C GLY A 41 -5.89 7.98 0.61
N LEU A 42 -5.09 8.98 0.20
CA LEU A 42 -5.26 9.64 -1.09
C LEU A 42 -5.17 8.65 -2.26
N MET A 43 -4.16 7.77 -2.24
CA MET A 43 -4.00 6.74 -3.26
C MET A 43 -5.23 5.82 -3.32
N LEU A 44 -5.75 5.36 -2.17
CA LEU A 44 -6.96 4.54 -2.11
C LEU A 44 -8.17 5.29 -2.69
N HIS A 45 -8.37 6.56 -2.33
CA HIS A 45 -9.45 7.37 -2.89
C HIS A 45 -9.38 7.47 -4.42
N LEU A 46 -8.19 7.75 -4.98
CA LEU A 46 -7.99 7.83 -6.42
C LEU A 46 -8.25 6.48 -7.08
N THR A 47 -7.63 5.41 -6.58
CA THR A 47 -7.75 4.06 -7.14
C THR A 47 -9.16 3.54 -7.08
N ALA A 48 -9.85 3.64 -5.95
CA ALA A 48 -11.22 3.17 -5.79
C ALA A 48 -12.20 3.97 -6.66
N THR A 49 -11.99 5.28 -6.80
CA THR A 49 -12.83 6.12 -7.68
C THR A 49 -12.66 5.74 -9.16
N LEU A 50 -11.43 5.48 -9.62
CA LEU A 50 -11.17 5.05 -10.98
C LEU A 50 -11.67 3.62 -11.23
N ALA A 51 -11.45 2.70 -10.28
CA ALA A 51 -11.99 1.35 -10.35
C ALA A 51 -13.51 1.36 -10.50
N ARG A 52 -14.22 2.20 -9.72
CA ARG A 52 -15.67 2.41 -9.85
C ARG A 52 -16.07 2.84 -11.25
N LYS A 53 -15.40 3.87 -11.80
CA LYS A 53 -15.68 4.40 -13.15
C LYS A 53 -15.43 3.37 -14.25
N MET A 54 -14.42 2.52 -14.07
CA MET A 54 -14.02 1.50 -15.03
C MET A 54 -14.74 0.17 -14.83
N ASN A 55 -15.69 0.10 -13.88
CA ASN A 55 -16.38 -1.13 -13.47
C ASN A 55 -15.40 -2.28 -13.15
N LYS A 56 -14.32 -1.94 -12.43
CA LYS A 56 -13.29 -2.86 -11.97
C LYS A 56 -13.39 -3.03 -10.46
N LYS A 57 -12.94 -4.18 -10.00
CA LYS A 57 -12.77 -4.49 -8.59
C LYS A 57 -11.30 -4.40 -8.18
N ILE A 58 -11.04 -3.98 -6.95
CA ILE A 58 -9.71 -3.91 -6.36
C ILE A 58 -9.68 -4.65 -5.04
N HIS A 59 -8.49 -5.01 -4.59
CA HIS A 59 -8.26 -5.52 -3.24
C HIS A 59 -7.55 -4.45 -2.40
N VAL A 60 -7.65 -4.55 -1.08
CA VAL A 60 -6.93 -3.68 -0.15
C VAL A 60 -6.20 -4.55 0.86
N LEU A 61 -4.92 -4.24 1.10
CA LEU A 61 -4.14 -4.82 2.19
C LEU A 61 -3.96 -3.76 3.27
N PHE A 62 -4.44 -4.06 4.47
CA PHE A 62 -4.15 -3.32 5.69
C PHE A 62 -3.47 -4.24 6.69
N ILE A 63 -2.31 -3.83 7.20
CA ILE A 63 -1.62 -4.54 8.27
C ILE A 63 -1.87 -3.79 9.56
N ASP A 64 -2.56 -4.47 10.46
CA ASP A 64 -2.95 -3.98 11.76
C ASP A 64 -1.81 -4.23 12.75
N TRP A 65 -1.21 -3.15 13.25
CA TRP A 65 -0.12 -3.23 14.24
C TRP A 65 -0.62 -3.32 15.68
N GLU A 66 -1.92 -3.45 15.93
CA GLU A 66 -2.55 -3.41 17.25
C GLU A 66 -2.50 -2.00 17.88
N ALA A 67 -1.31 -1.52 18.22
CA ALA A 67 -1.01 -0.26 18.91
C ALA A 67 -1.06 0.98 17.99
N GLN A 68 -2.12 1.09 17.18
CA GLN A 68 -2.41 2.25 16.34
C GLN A 68 -3.46 3.15 17.00
N PHE A 69 -3.40 4.46 16.71
CA PHE A 69 -4.39 5.40 17.23
C PHE A 69 -5.82 4.99 16.82
N SER A 70 -6.77 5.07 17.76
CA SER A 70 -8.17 4.73 17.48
C SER A 70 -8.75 5.54 16.33
N CYS A 71 -8.34 6.81 16.15
CA CYS A 71 -8.77 7.63 15.01
C CYS A 71 -8.31 7.05 13.66
N THR A 72 -7.13 6.44 13.59
CA THR A 72 -6.65 5.75 12.38
C THR A 72 -7.49 4.51 12.09
N ILE A 73 -7.85 3.74 13.11
CA ILE A 73 -8.72 2.55 12.95
C ILE A 73 -10.12 2.96 12.48
N THR A 74 -10.72 3.99 13.10
CA THR A 74 -12.01 4.54 12.66
C THR A 74 -11.95 5.04 11.22
N TYR A 75 -10.85 5.73 10.83
CA TYR A 75 -10.66 6.20 9.47
C TYR A 75 -10.59 5.02 8.47
N ILE A 76 -9.84 3.98 8.79
CA ILE A 76 -9.70 2.80 7.93
C ILE A 76 -11.03 2.09 7.73
N GLU A 77 -11.79 1.86 8.80
CA GLU A 77 -13.14 1.27 8.71
C GLU A 77 -14.07 2.14 7.87
N SER A 78 -14.03 3.47 8.06
CA SER A 78 -14.86 4.37 7.26
C SER A 78 -14.57 4.28 5.76
N LEU A 79 -13.29 4.11 5.36
CA LEU A 79 -12.93 3.93 3.95
C LEU A 79 -13.26 2.54 3.43
N ARG A 80 -13.11 1.50 4.27
CA ARG A 80 -13.53 0.13 3.95
C ARG A 80 -15.01 0.08 3.61
N GLU A 81 -15.86 0.70 4.43
CA GLU A 81 -17.30 0.79 4.22
C GLU A 81 -17.63 1.66 2.99
N TYR A 82 -17.04 2.85 2.89
CA TYR A 82 -17.33 3.80 1.82
C TYR A 82 -16.97 3.29 0.41
N TYR A 83 -16.02 2.36 0.32
CA TYR A 83 -15.57 1.74 -0.93
C TYR A 83 -15.92 0.24 -1.04
N ALA A 84 -16.81 -0.27 -0.20
CA ALA A 84 -17.23 -1.68 -0.22
C ALA A 84 -17.83 -2.10 -1.57
N ASP A 85 -18.39 -1.17 -2.34
CA ASP A 85 -18.93 -1.42 -3.67
C ASP A 85 -17.85 -1.76 -4.72
N VAL A 86 -16.59 -1.39 -4.50
CA VAL A 86 -15.47 -1.64 -5.43
C VAL A 86 -14.36 -2.50 -4.85
N ILE A 87 -14.30 -2.64 -3.53
CA ILE A 87 -13.33 -3.51 -2.86
C ILE A 87 -13.87 -4.95 -2.90
N GLU A 88 -13.21 -5.81 -3.66
CA GLU A 88 -13.51 -7.26 -3.72
C GLU A 88 -13.15 -7.94 -2.40
N ARG A 89 -11.98 -7.60 -1.86
CA ARG A 89 -11.51 -8.12 -0.57
C ARG A 89 -10.67 -7.10 0.14
N PHE A 90 -11.03 -6.84 1.39
CA PHE A 90 -10.24 -6.07 2.33
C PHE A 90 -9.48 -7.04 3.24
N TYR A 91 -8.20 -7.24 2.98
CA TYR A 91 -7.32 -8.05 3.83
C TYR A 91 -6.92 -7.22 5.05
N TRP A 92 -7.73 -7.31 6.11
CA TRP A 92 -7.38 -6.79 7.43
C TRP A 92 -6.53 -7.83 8.14
N VAL A 93 -5.21 -7.63 8.19
CA VAL A 93 -4.27 -8.61 8.75
C VAL A 93 -3.95 -8.26 10.20
N ALA A 94 -4.42 -9.08 11.13
CA ALA A 94 -4.14 -8.99 12.57
C ALA A 94 -3.40 -10.25 13.04
N LEU A 95 -2.33 -10.59 12.33
CA LEU A 95 -1.45 -11.72 12.62
C LEU A 95 -0.19 -11.27 13.38
N PRO A 96 0.45 -12.15 14.16
CA PRO A 96 1.73 -11.85 14.76
C PRO A 96 2.81 -11.52 13.71
N LEU A 97 3.30 -10.28 13.70
CA LEU A 97 4.35 -9.81 12.79
C LEU A 97 5.43 -9.05 13.57
N THR A 98 6.68 -9.34 13.26
CA THR A 98 7.84 -8.77 13.95
C THR A 98 8.39 -7.55 13.21
N THR A 99 8.76 -6.52 13.96
CA THR A 99 9.44 -5.32 13.47
C THR A 99 10.50 -4.86 14.47
N GLN A 100 11.37 -3.95 14.04
CA GLN A 100 12.37 -3.35 14.90
C GLN A 100 11.72 -2.44 15.95
N ASN A 101 12.23 -2.48 17.17
CA ASN A 101 11.82 -1.63 18.27
C ASN A 101 12.94 -0.63 18.59
N SER A 102 12.67 0.65 18.37
CA SER A 102 13.63 1.74 18.66
C SER A 102 13.53 2.29 20.09
N LEU A 103 12.65 1.75 20.94
CA LEU A 103 12.41 2.23 22.30
C LEU A 103 13.18 1.44 23.36
N SER A 104 13.81 0.32 23.01
CA SER A 104 14.55 -0.52 23.94
C SER A 104 15.82 -1.10 23.32
N GLN A 105 16.94 -0.98 24.03
CA GLN A 105 18.17 -1.70 23.68
C GLN A 105 18.14 -3.17 24.10
N TYR A 106 17.27 -3.53 25.06
CA TYR A 106 17.15 -4.90 25.59
C TYR A 106 16.12 -5.73 24.80
N GLN A 107 15.12 -5.06 24.23
CA GLN A 107 14.08 -5.65 23.39
C GLN A 107 14.12 -4.94 22.03
N PRO A 108 15.10 -5.26 21.18
CA PRO A 108 15.33 -4.57 19.91
C PRO A 108 14.26 -4.87 18.84
N GLU A 109 13.34 -5.79 19.15
CA GLU A 109 12.23 -6.18 18.30
C GLU A 109 10.93 -6.13 19.09
N TRP A 110 9.84 -5.93 18.35
CA TRP A 110 8.49 -5.98 18.88
C TRP A 110 7.60 -6.75 17.90
N GLN A 111 6.66 -7.50 18.45
CA GLN A 111 5.69 -8.29 17.68
C GLN A 111 4.28 -7.83 18.03
N CYS A 112 3.54 -7.30 17.05
CA CYS A 112 2.12 -7.04 17.23
C CYS A 112 1.35 -8.36 17.33
N TRP A 113 0.19 -8.38 17.97
CA TRP A 113 -0.71 -9.55 18.06
C TRP A 113 -0.08 -10.87 18.57
N GLN A 114 1.09 -10.83 19.21
CA GLN A 114 1.70 -11.95 19.92
C GLN A 114 0.70 -12.68 20.86
N PRO A 115 0.59 -14.03 20.79
CA PRO A 115 -0.27 -14.79 21.69
C PRO A 115 0.14 -14.64 23.16
N GLY A 116 -0.84 -14.54 24.05
CA GLY A 116 -0.61 -14.45 25.51
C GLY A 116 -0.20 -13.07 26.02
N THR A 117 -0.31 -12.03 25.19
CA THR A 117 -0.10 -10.64 25.57
C THR A 117 -1.43 -9.90 25.72
N ASP A 118 -1.51 -8.99 26.69
CA ASP A 118 -2.65 -8.10 26.88
C ASP A 118 -2.59 -6.94 25.88
N TRP A 119 -3.44 -6.99 24.86
CA TRP A 119 -3.54 -5.96 23.82
C TRP A 119 -4.43 -4.79 24.24
N VAL A 120 -4.11 -3.58 23.79
CA VAL A 120 -4.89 -2.36 24.08
C VAL A 120 -6.24 -2.35 23.36
N ARG A 121 -6.41 -3.20 22.34
CA ARG A 121 -7.71 -3.48 21.70
C ARG A 121 -7.78 -4.87 21.09
N GLN A 122 -9.00 -5.25 20.69
CA GLN A 122 -9.25 -6.45 19.90
C GLN A 122 -9.29 -6.10 18.41
N PRO A 123 -8.93 -7.03 17.51
CA PRO A 123 -9.13 -6.84 16.08
C PRO A 123 -10.63 -6.92 15.74
N PRO A 124 -11.09 -6.36 14.60
CA PRO A 124 -12.44 -6.58 14.10
C PRO A 124 -12.76 -8.07 13.91
N GLU A 125 -14.02 -8.47 14.02
CA GLU A 125 -14.43 -9.89 13.94
C GLU A 125 -14.04 -10.57 12.63
N ASP A 126 -14.01 -9.82 11.53
CA ASP A 126 -13.67 -10.33 10.20
C ASP A 126 -12.20 -10.11 9.81
N ALA A 127 -11.36 -9.70 10.77
CA ALA A 127 -9.92 -9.63 10.59
C ALA A 127 -9.30 -11.02 10.48
N ILE A 128 -8.22 -11.10 9.71
CA ILE A 128 -7.42 -12.31 9.52
C ILE A 128 -6.54 -12.47 10.76
N THR A 129 -6.99 -13.31 11.68
CA THR A 129 -6.30 -13.66 12.93
C THR A 129 -5.81 -15.11 12.95
N ASP A 130 -6.31 -15.96 12.05
CA ASP A 130 -5.90 -17.36 11.91
C ASP A 130 -4.56 -17.48 11.13
N PRO A 131 -3.48 -18.00 11.75
CA PRO A 131 -2.21 -18.27 11.09
C PRO A 131 -2.31 -19.17 9.85
N ALA A 132 -3.33 -20.03 9.76
CA ALA A 132 -3.51 -20.94 8.63
C ALA A 132 -4.10 -20.28 7.38
N PHE A 133 -4.57 -19.04 7.48
CA PHE A 133 -5.24 -18.34 6.36
C PHE A 133 -4.32 -18.16 5.15
N PHE A 134 -3.06 -17.78 5.39
CA PHE A 134 -2.05 -17.61 4.35
C PHE A 134 -1.12 -18.82 4.35
N SER A 135 -1.07 -19.55 3.24
CA SER A 135 -0.21 -20.75 3.11
C SER A 135 1.30 -20.45 3.23
N PHE A 136 1.70 -19.18 3.09
CA PHE A 136 3.09 -18.75 3.22
C PHE A 136 3.44 -18.25 4.62
N TYR A 137 2.44 -17.97 5.47
CA TYR A 137 2.67 -17.32 6.74
C TYR A 137 3.47 -18.23 7.68
N GLN A 138 4.46 -17.62 8.33
CA GLN A 138 5.25 -18.25 9.38
C GLN A 138 5.09 -17.41 10.64
N HIS A 139 4.87 -18.07 11.78
CA HIS A 139 4.62 -17.38 13.03
C HIS A 139 5.72 -16.37 13.35
N GLY A 140 5.33 -15.12 13.57
CA GLY A 140 6.26 -14.04 13.92
C GLY A 140 7.22 -13.62 12.81
N MET A 141 6.94 -13.95 11.55
CA MET A 141 7.75 -13.48 10.42
C MET A 141 7.84 -11.95 10.39
N THR A 142 8.91 -11.42 9.81
CA THR A 142 9.07 -9.96 9.71
C THR A 142 8.04 -9.37 8.77
N PHE A 143 7.65 -8.13 9.03
CA PHE A 143 6.76 -7.39 8.13
C PHE A 143 7.30 -7.33 6.69
N GLU A 144 8.60 -7.12 6.49
CA GLU A 144 9.21 -7.07 5.16
C GLU A 144 9.08 -8.42 4.44
N GLN A 145 9.19 -9.54 5.15
CA GLN A 145 8.99 -10.85 4.56
C GLN A 145 7.50 -11.06 4.25
N PHE A 146 6.60 -10.66 5.15
CA PHE A 146 5.16 -10.80 4.97
C PHE A 146 4.67 -10.07 3.71
N VAL A 147 5.01 -8.80 3.53
CA VAL A 147 4.55 -8.03 2.36
C VAL A 147 5.10 -8.59 1.04
N ARG A 148 6.32 -9.15 1.06
CA ARG A 148 6.93 -9.81 -0.12
C ARG A 148 6.19 -11.09 -0.48
N ASP A 149 5.93 -11.95 0.51
CA ASP A 149 5.26 -13.22 0.26
C ASP A 149 3.76 -13.05 0.01
N PHE A 150 3.12 -12.04 0.63
CA PHE A 150 1.76 -11.64 0.31
C PHE A 150 1.65 -11.26 -1.16
N ALA A 151 2.58 -10.45 -1.69
CA ALA A 151 2.56 -10.03 -3.09
C ALA A 151 2.64 -11.22 -4.07
N ASP A 152 3.41 -12.26 -3.72
CA ASP A 152 3.52 -13.49 -4.51
C ASP A 152 2.28 -14.37 -4.38
N TRP A 153 1.81 -14.60 -3.16
CA TRP A 153 0.59 -15.35 -2.88
C TRP A 153 -0.63 -14.72 -3.56
N PHE A 154 -0.77 -13.40 -3.44
CA PHE A 154 -1.82 -12.61 -4.07
C PHE A 154 -1.75 -12.66 -5.60
N SER A 155 -0.60 -12.97 -6.19
CA SER A 155 -0.50 -13.09 -7.65
C SER A 155 -1.23 -14.33 -8.19
N GLU A 156 -1.34 -15.41 -7.39
CA GLU A 156 -1.73 -16.74 -7.85
C GLU A 156 -0.96 -17.19 -9.12
N LYS A 157 0.33 -16.82 -9.22
CA LYS A 157 1.18 -17.07 -10.39
C LYS A 157 0.66 -16.43 -11.68
N ARG A 158 -0.07 -15.32 -11.55
CA ARG A 158 -0.56 -14.49 -12.66
C ARG A 158 -0.14 -13.04 -12.44
N PRO A 159 -0.08 -12.23 -13.51
CA PRO A 159 0.26 -10.81 -13.38
C PRO A 159 -0.62 -10.10 -12.36
N ALA A 160 0.01 -9.43 -11.39
CA ALA A 160 -0.68 -8.68 -10.34
C ALA A 160 0.02 -7.36 -10.00
N ALA A 161 -0.74 -6.42 -9.44
CA ALA A 161 -0.26 -5.11 -9.02
C ALA A 161 -0.38 -4.94 -7.50
N MET A 162 0.69 -4.46 -6.88
CA MET A 162 0.69 -3.95 -5.50
C MET A 162 0.92 -2.43 -5.55
N LEU A 163 -0.13 -1.64 -5.34
CA LEU A 163 -0.02 -0.18 -5.27
C LEU A 163 0.51 0.23 -3.90
N VAL A 164 1.56 1.05 -3.88
CA VAL A 164 2.20 1.54 -2.65
C VAL A 164 2.31 3.06 -2.68
N GLY A 165 1.74 3.71 -1.67
CA GLY A 165 1.64 5.16 -1.57
C GLY A 165 2.91 5.80 -1.02
N ILE A 166 4.03 5.69 -1.74
CA ILE A 166 5.29 6.36 -1.39
C ILE A 166 5.48 7.62 -2.23
N ARG A 167 6.22 8.59 -1.70
CA ARG A 167 6.64 9.79 -2.42
C ARG A 167 8.16 9.92 -2.40
N SER A 168 8.74 10.37 -3.51
CA SER A 168 10.20 10.42 -3.68
C SER A 168 10.86 11.45 -2.78
N ASP A 169 10.12 12.44 -2.30
CA ASP A 169 10.60 13.49 -1.39
C ASP A 169 10.61 13.06 0.10
N GLU A 170 10.12 11.85 0.43
CA GLU A 170 10.04 11.37 1.82
C GLU A 170 11.36 10.85 2.36
N SER A 171 12.14 10.16 1.51
CA SER A 171 13.48 9.67 1.89
C SER A 171 14.29 9.26 0.67
N TYR A 172 15.61 9.13 0.88
CA TYR A 172 16.52 8.60 -0.13
C TYR A 172 16.09 7.22 -0.62
N ASN A 173 15.63 6.33 0.27
CA ASN A 173 15.18 5.00 -0.10
C ASN A 173 13.94 5.03 -0.99
N ARG A 174 13.00 5.98 -0.75
CA ARG A 174 11.83 6.16 -1.63
C ARG A 174 12.23 6.70 -2.99
N PHE A 175 13.13 7.67 -3.04
CA PHE A 175 13.70 8.17 -4.29
C PHE A 175 14.40 7.05 -5.08
N ALA A 176 15.25 6.27 -4.42
CA ALA A 176 15.98 5.16 -5.03
C ALA A 176 15.02 4.07 -5.56
N ALA A 177 13.89 3.81 -4.90
CA ALA A 177 12.87 2.88 -5.40
C ALA A 177 12.32 3.28 -6.77
N ILE A 178 12.32 4.56 -7.12
CA ILE A 178 11.89 5.08 -8.42
C ILE A 178 13.06 5.23 -9.38
N ALA A 179 14.13 5.90 -8.95
CA ALA A 179 15.23 6.33 -9.80
C ALA A 179 16.25 5.24 -10.12
N ASN A 180 16.21 4.08 -9.46
CA ASN A 180 17.13 2.99 -9.73
C ASN A 180 16.97 2.49 -11.19
N SER A 181 18.03 2.64 -11.98
CA SER A 181 18.11 2.20 -13.38
C SER A 181 18.31 0.68 -13.52
N HIS A 182 18.75 0.01 -12.46
CA HIS A 182 18.97 -1.45 -12.43
C HIS A 182 17.74 -2.24 -11.98
N LYS A 183 16.65 -1.57 -11.57
CA LYS A 183 15.41 -2.25 -11.20
C LYS A 183 14.71 -2.78 -12.45
N LEU A 184 14.15 -3.97 -12.36
CA LEU A 184 13.29 -4.49 -13.40
C LEU A 184 11.94 -3.77 -13.33
N ARG A 185 11.56 -3.12 -14.42
CA ARG A 185 10.29 -2.40 -14.59
C ARG A 185 9.31 -3.27 -15.35
N PHE A 186 8.05 -2.87 -15.39
CA PHE A 186 7.07 -3.50 -16.29
C PHE A 186 7.44 -3.25 -17.76
N ALA A 187 7.83 -2.02 -18.08
CA ALA A 187 8.34 -1.62 -19.39
C ALA A 187 9.29 -0.40 -19.22
N ASP A 188 10.09 -0.11 -20.25
CA ASP A 188 11.09 0.97 -20.21
C ASP A 188 10.47 2.34 -19.90
N ASP A 189 9.29 2.60 -20.45
CA ASP A 189 8.51 3.81 -20.29
C ASP A 189 7.62 3.81 -19.04
N LYS A 190 7.80 2.84 -18.12
CA LYS A 190 7.07 2.70 -16.85
C LYS A 190 7.99 2.76 -15.61
N PRO A 191 8.77 3.85 -15.40
CA PRO A 191 9.69 3.98 -14.26
C PRO A 191 9.06 3.90 -12.86
N TRP A 192 7.76 4.12 -12.73
CA TRP A 192 7.01 4.00 -11.45
C TRP A 192 6.60 2.56 -11.12
N THR A 193 7.16 1.58 -11.83
CA THR A 193 6.92 0.16 -11.59
C THR A 193 8.21 -0.56 -11.17
N THR A 194 8.08 -1.61 -10.36
CA THR A 194 9.19 -2.48 -9.98
C THR A 194 8.70 -3.93 -9.89
N LEU A 195 9.35 -4.84 -10.60
CA LEU A 195 9.06 -6.28 -10.52
C LEU A 195 9.42 -6.82 -9.14
N ALA A 196 8.49 -7.55 -8.53
CA ALA A 196 8.74 -8.28 -7.30
C ALA A 196 9.68 -9.48 -7.57
N PRO A 197 10.51 -9.91 -6.60
CA PRO A 197 11.54 -10.94 -6.82
C PRO A 197 11.05 -12.25 -7.44
N LYS A 198 9.80 -12.66 -7.21
CA LYS A 198 9.21 -13.91 -7.73
C LYS A 198 8.53 -13.77 -9.10
N GLY A 199 8.55 -12.59 -9.72
CA GLY A 199 8.30 -12.42 -11.16
C GLY A 199 6.85 -12.25 -11.62
N HIS A 200 5.84 -12.41 -10.77
CA HIS A 200 4.42 -12.28 -11.16
C HIS A 200 3.77 -10.97 -10.74
N THR A 201 4.42 -10.20 -9.87
CA THR A 201 3.84 -9.02 -9.25
C THR A 201 4.68 -7.81 -9.52
N TRP A 202 4.03 -6.68 -9.77
CA TRP A 202 4.68 -5.37 -9.87
C TRP A 202 4.23 -4.47 -8.73
N TYR A 203 5.20 -3.88 -8.04
CA TYR A 203 4.95 -2.74 -7.18
C TYR A 203 4.73 -1.51 -8.06
N ILE A 204 3.65 -0.78 -7.82
CA ILE A 204 3.25 0.40 -8.57
C ILE A 204 3.22 1.60 -7.62
N TYR A 205 3.87 2.69 -8.00
CA TYR A 205 4.02 3.88 -7.18
C TYR A 205 3.33 5.08 -7.83
N PRO A 206 1.99 5.15 -7.89
CA PRO A 206 1.31 6.11 -8.76
C PRO A 206 1.51 7.58 -8.35
N ILE A 207 1.77 7.83 -7.06
CA ILE A 207 1.90 9.18 -6.48
C ILE A 207 3.36 9.58 -6.18
N TYR A 208 4.34 8.89 -6.76
CA TYR A 208 5.75 9.04 -6.38
C TYR A 208 6.33 10.46 -6.52
N ASP A 209 5.74 11.28 -7.37
CA ASP A 209 6.15 12.66 -7.70
C ASP A 209 5.33 13.73 -6.96
N TRP A 210 4.38 13.32 -6.13
CA TRP A 210 3.61 14.24 -5.29
C TRP A 210 4.44 14.79 -4.14
N LYS A 211 4.21 16.05 -3.80
CA LYS A 211 4.72 16.67 -2.57
C LYS A 211 3.67 16.66 -1.47
N THR A 212 4.11 16.87 -0.24
CA THR A 212 3.22 17.01 0.92
C THR A 212 2.13 18.07 0.69
N ALA A 213 2.48 19.21 0.09
CA ALA A 213 1.52 20.27 -0.22
C ALA A 213 0.45 19.82 -1.25
N ASP A 214 0.81 18.99 -2.22
CA ASP A 214 -0.11 18.47 -3.22
C ASP A 214 -1.15 17.56 -2.58
N ILE A 215 -0.72 16.69 -1.66
CA ILE A 215 -1.60 15.78 -0.89
C ILE A 215 -2.66 16.59 -0.13
N TRP A 216 -2.22 17.57 0.66
CA TRP A 216 -3.14 18.40 1.45
C TRP A 216 -4.02 19.29 0.59
N THR A 217 -3.50 19.83 -0.51
CA THR A 217 -4.29 20.60 -1.47
C THR A 217 -5.40 19.74 -2.07
N TRP A 218 -5.13 18.48 -2.36
CA TRP A 218 -6.13 17.56 -2.89
C TRP A 218 -7.23 17.26 -1.86
N PHE A 219 -6.88 16.96 -0.60
CA PHE A 219 -7.87 16.74 0.45
C PHE A 219 -8.73 18.00 0.68
N ALA A 220 -8.11 19.18 0.76
CA ALA A 220 -8.82 20.44 0.94
C ALA A 220 -9.77 20.76 -0.23
N LYS A 221 -9.36 20.48 -1.48
CA LYS A 221 -10.20 20.71 -2.66
C LYS A 221 -11.35 19.71 -2.81
N THR A 222 -11.18 18.49 -2.34
CA THR A 222 -12.15 17.40 -2.56
C THR A 222 -13.09 17.18 -1.38
N GLY A 223 -12.76 17.68 -0.19
CA GLY A 223 -13.52 17.43 1.04
C GLY A 223 -13.54 15.96 1.46
N LYS A 224 -12.60 15.15 0.95
CA LYS A 224 -12.46 13.74 1.32
C LYS A 224 -11.91 13.63 2.74
N THR A 225 -12.39 12.63 3.47
CA THR A 225 -12.00 12.37 4.86
C THR A 225 -10.52 11.97 4.97
N MET A 226 -9.86 12.44 6.02
CA MET A 226 -8.50 12.10 6.42
C MET A 226 -8.44 11.98 7.94
#